data_AF-A0A431HSM4-F1
#
_entry.id   AF-A0A431HSM4-F1
#
_cell.length_a   1.000
_cell.length_b   1.000
_cell.length_c   1.000
_cell.angle_alpha   90.00
_cell.angle_beta   90.00
_cell.angle_gamma   90.00
#
_symmetry.space_group_name_H-M   'P 1'
#
loop_
_entity.id
_entity.type
_entity.pdbx_description
1 polymer ?
#
loop_
_entity_poly.entity_id
_entity_poly.type
_entity_poly.pdbx_seq_one_letter_code
_entity_poly.pdbx_strand_id
1 'polypeptide(L)'
;MFCFLWIWIAFVSSFDVYLTIRLEDVIKESEQNPIARAIMEYDDWNVSKFIGIKMFCTIFVLGILTATYFFSKKHAYSIILSIALFQTILIWYLTF
;
A
#
# COMPACT_ATOMS: atom_id res chain seq x y z
N MET A 1 16.67 9.63 -8.34
CA MET A 1 15.46 10.23 -7.75
C MET A 1 14.24 9.30 -7.91
N PHE A 2 13.91 8.82 -9.11
CA PHE A 2 12.84 7.81 -9.31
C PHE A 2 13.02 6.52 -8.47
N CYS A 3 14.20 5.88 -8.52
CA CYS A 3 14.45 4.66 -7.72
C CYS A 3 14.33 4.89 -6.21
N PHE A 4 14.68 6.09 -5.73
CA PHE A 4 14.54 6.45 -4.31
C PHE A 4 13.06 6.52 -3.92
N LEU A 5 12.23 7.21 -4.72
CA LEU A 5 10.78 7.27 -4.50
C LEU A 5 10.12 5.89 -4.65
N TRP A 6 10.62 5.05 -5.55
CA TRP A 6 10.13 3.68 -5.74
C TRP A 6 10.39 2.82 -4.51
N ILE A 7 11.63 2.86 -3.98
CA ILE A 7 12.01 2.18 -2.74
C ILE A 7 11.22 2.74 -1.55
N TRP A 8 11.03 4.06 -1.49
CA TRP A 8 10.21 4.69 -0.46
C TRP A 8 8.78 4.17 -0.47
N ILE A 9 8.14 4.08 -1.65
CA ILE A 9 6.78 3.55 -1.79
C ILE A 9 6.69 2.09 -1.33
N ALA A 10 7.67 1.28 -1.72
CA ALA A 10 7.76 -0.11 -1.28
C ALA A 10 7.95 -0.23 0.24
N PHE A 11 8.78 0.64 0.83
CA PHE A 11 9.02 0.70 2.27
C PHE A 11 7.76 1.10 3.03
N VAL A 12 7.10 2.19 2.61
CA VAL A 12 5.84 2.65 3.23
C VAL A 12 4.75 1.58 3.11
N SER A 13 4.60 0.95 1.94
CA SER A 13 3.64 -0.15 1.79
C SER A 13 3.97 -1.34 2.68
N SER A 14 5.24 -1.66 2.90
CA SER A 14 5.65 -2.74 3.80
C SER A 14 5.40 -2.38 5.26
N PHE A 15 5.58 -1.11 5.62
CA PHE A 15 5.29 -0.59 6.96
C PHE A 15 3.78 -0.61 7.25
N ASP A 16 2.95 -0.23 6.28
CA ASP A 16 1.49 -0.34 6.36
C ASP A 16 1.02 -1.79 6.56
N VAL A 17 1.64 -2.74 5.85
CA VAL A 17 1.41 -4.19 6.07
C VAL A 17 1.87 -4.62 7.47
N TYR A 18 3.03 -4.15 7.94
CA TYR A 18 3.52 -4.46 9.28
C TYR A 18 2.56 -3.96 10.38
N LEU A 19 2.04 -2.74 10.24
CA LEU A 19 0.98 -2.24 11.14
C LEU A 19 -0.28 -3.09 11.03
N THR A 20 -0.66 -3.51 9.82
CA THR A 20 -1.85 -4.36 9.61
C THR A 20 -1.72 -5.70 10.35
N ILE A 21 -0.52 -6.31 10.36
CA ILE A 21 -0.26 -7.54 11.12
C ILE A 21 -0.25 -7.25 12.62
N ARG A 22 0.44 -6.17 13.04
CA ARG A 22 0.62 -5.85 14.46
C ARG A 22 -0.67 -5.40 15.14
N LEU A 23 -1.59 -4.79 14.40
CA LEU A 23 -2.91 -4.39 14.85
C LEU A 23 -4.00 -5.35 14.37
N GLU A 24 -3.68 -6.60 14.00
CA GLU A 24 -4.69 -7.55 13.50
C GLU A 24 -5.89 -7.71 14.46
N ASP A 25 -5.61 -7.73 15.77
CA ASP A 25 -6.62 -7.83 16.83
C ASP A 25 -7.53 -6.59 16.88
N VAL A 26 -7.00 -5.41 16.56
CA VAL A 26 -7.71 -4.11 16.61
C VAL A 26 -8.39 -3.80 15.27
N ILE A 27 -7.85 -4.31 14.16
CA ILE A 27 -8.42 -4.23 12.82
C ILE A 27 -9.83 -4.82 12.79
N LYS A 28 -10.11 -5.81 13.64
CA LYS A 28 -11.46 -6.36 13.84
C LYS A 28 -12.53 -5.36 14.20
N GLU A 29 -12.16 -4.33 14.95
CA GLU A 29 -13.07 -3.30 15.42
C GLU A 29 -12.83 -1.95 14.73
N SER A 30 -11.64 -1.72 14.19
CA SER A 30 -11.21 -0.43 13.61
C SER A 30 -11.31 -0.35 12.08
N GLU A 31 -11.51 -1.46 11.37
CA GLU A 31 -11.48 -1.43 9.90
C GLU A 31 -12.77 -0.84 9.30
N GLN A 32 -12.72 0.46 8.99
CA GLN A 32 -13.82 1.21 8.40
C GLN A 32 -13.97 0.97 6.88
N ASN A 33 -13.01 0.31 6.24
CA ASN A 33 -13.05 0.09 4.79
C ASN A 33 -13.97 -1.11 4.46
N PRO A 34 -15.13 -0.89 3.82
CA PRO A 34 -16.09 -1.96 3.56
C PRO A 34 -15.54 -3.03 2.61
N ILE A 35 -14.60 -2.67 1.72
CA ILE A 35 -13.95 -3.62 0.81
C ILE A 35 -12.99 -4.52 1.59
N ALA A 36 -12.20 -3.96 2.49
CA ALA A 36 -11.27 -4.74 3.30
C ALA A 36 -12.01 -5.68 4.26
N ARG A 37 -13.09 -5.19 4.88
CA ARG A 37 -13.98 -6.00 5.72
C ARG A 37 -14.61 -7.16 4.95
N ALA A 38 -15.11 -6.93 3.73
CA ALA A 38 -15.68 -7.98 2.91
C ALA A 38 -14.66 -9.08 2.53
N ILE A 39 -13.40 -8.70 2.26
CA ILE A 39 -12.33 -9.66 1.95
C ILE A 39 -11.96 -10.49 3.17
N MET A 40 -11.88 -9.88 4.35
CA MET A 40 -11.54 -10.59 5.59
C MET A 40 -12.70 -11.44 6.13
N GLU A 41 -13.95 -10.99 5.99
CA GLU A 41 -15.14 -11.74 6.39
C GLU A 41 -15.32 -13.02 5.58
N TYR A 42 -14.89 -13.00 4.31
CA TYR A 42 -14.92 -14.20 3.45
C TYR A 42 -13.87 -15.26 3.85
N ASP A 43 -12.92 -14.94 4.72
CA ASP A 43 -11.81 -15.82 5.09
C ASP A 43 -11.56 -15.89 6.61
N ASP A 44 -12.62 -16.01 7.40
CA ASP A 44 -12.55 -16.16 8.87
C ASP A 44 -11.72 -15.08 9.58
N TRP A 45 -11.73 -13.84 9.06
CA TRP A 45 -10.93 -12.73 9.59
C TRP A 45 -9.40 -12.94 9.46
N ASN A 46 -8.96 -13.82 8.56
CA ASN A 46 -7.55 -14.09 8.37
C ASN A 46 -6.87 -12.96 7.57
N VAL A 47 -6.11 -12.13 8.29
CA VAL A 47 -5.43 -10.94 7.75
C VAL A 47 -4.40 -11.32 6.66
N SER A 48 -3.92 -12.57 6.67
CA SER A 48 -2.93 -13.09 5.72
C SER A 48 -3.33 -12.95 4.25
N LYS A 49 -4.59 -13.24 3.89
CA LYS A 49 -5.05 -13.10 2.48
C LYS A 49 -5.19 -11.64 2.07
N PHE A 50 -5.68 -10.80 2.96
CA PHE A 50 -5.78 -9.36 2.73
C PHE A 50 -4.39 -8.74 2.49
N ILE A 51 -3.40 -9.12 3.31
CA ILE A 51 -2.00 -8.72 3.12
C ILE A 51 -1.47 -9.21 1.79
N GLY A 52 -1.72 -10.47 1.42
CA GLY A 52 -1.29 -11.04 0.16
C GLY A 52 -1.81 -10.26 -1.05
N ILE A 53 -3.11 -9.93 -1.05
CA ILE A 53 -3.74 -9.12 -2.09
C ILE A 53 -3.15 -7.70 -2.12
N LYS A 54 -3.00 -7.06 -0.95
CA LYS A 54 -2.42 -5.72 -0.83
C LYS A 54 -1.01 -5.68 -1.41
N MET A 55 -0.16 -6.64 -1.03
CA MET A 55 1.21 -6.76 -1.54
C MET A 55 1.25 -7.04 -3.04
N PHE A 56 0.39 -7.93 -3.55
CA PHE A 56 0.29 -8.20 -4.98
C PHE A 56 -0.08 -6.94 -5.76
N CYS A 57 -1.07 -6.17 -5.27
CA CYS A 57 -1.42 -4.88 -5.83
C CYS A 57 -0.25 -3.89 -5.81
N THR A 58 0.50 -3.78 -4.71
CA THR A 58 1.66 -2.88 -4.64
C THR A 58 2.73 -3.27 -5.67
N ILE A 59 3.06 -4.56 -5.77
CA ILE A 59 4.04 -5.05 -6.75
C ILE A 59 3.56 -4.77 -8.18
N PHE A 60 2.28 -5.00 -8.46
CA PHE A 60 1.69 -4.76 -9.77
C PHE A 60 1.73 -3.27 -10.15
N VAL A 61 1.36 -2.39 -9.22
CA VAL A 61 1.45 -0.92 -9.41
C VAL A 61 2.89 -0.49 -9.63
N LEU A 62 3.84 -0.98 -8.83
CA LEU A 62 5.27 -0.69 -9.01
C LEU A 62 5.80 -1.18 -10.37
N GLY A 63 5.31 -2.32 -10.85
CA GLY A 63 5.60 -2.85 -12.18
C GLY A 63 5.08 -1.94 -13.29
N ILE A 64 3.81 -1.52 -13.22
CA ILE A 64 3.21 -0.57 -14.17
C ILE A 64 3.96 0.77 -14.15
N LEU A 65 4.34 1.25 -12.97
CA LEU A 65 5.07 2.49 -12.81
C LEU A 65 6.44 2.44 -13.47
N THR A 66 7.13 1.29 -13.35
CA THR A 66 8.42 1.03 -13.99
C THR A 66 8.27 0.95 -15.51
N ALA A 67 7.24 0.26 -16.00
CA ALA A 67 6.93 0.22 -17.43
C ALA A 67 6.63 1.64 -17.97
N THR A 68 5.83 2.42 -17.25
CA THR A 68 5.50 3.81 -17.60
C THR A 68 6.73 4.70 -17.60
N TYR A 69 7.69 4.47 -16.71
CA TYR A 69 8.97 5.18 -16.69
C TYR A 69 9.79 4.94 -17.97
N PHE A 70 9.76 3.72 -18.53
CA PHE A 70 10.42 3.42 -19.80
C PHE A 70 9.75 4.11 -20.99
N PHE A 71 8.42 4.23 -21.01
CA PHE A 71 7.71 4.91 -22.10
C PHE A 71 7.71 6.44 -22.00
N SER A 72 7.63 7.00 -20.79
CA SER A 72 7.51 8.44 -20.58
C SER A 72 7.94 8.89 -19.17
N LYS A 73 9.22 9.24 -19.05
CA LYS A 73 9.84 9.69 -17.78
C LYS A 73 9.11 10.84 -17.09
N LYS A 74 8.58 11.82 -17.84
CA LYS A 74 7.86 12.98 -17.27
C LYS A 74 6.57 12.58 -16.55
N HIS A 75 5.75 11.71 -17.16
CA HIS A 75 4.48 11.27 -16.57
C HIS A 75 4.73 10.36 -15.36
N ALA A 76 5.71 9.46 -15.44
CA ALA A 76 6.07 8.58 -14.33
C ALA A 76 6.52 9.35 -13.08
N TYR A 77 7.23 10.47 -13.24
CA TYR A 77 7.64 11.31 -12.11
C TYR A 77 6.48 12.00 -11.40
N SER A 78 5.46 12.47 -12.15
CA SER A 78 4.28 13.09 -11.53
C SER A 78 3.48 12.08 -10.72
N ILE A 79 3.29 10.88 -11.28
CA ILE A 79 2.54 9.80 -10.63
C ILE A 79 3.26 9.31 -9.38
N ILE A 80 4.57 9.04 -9.45
CA ILE A 80 5.33 8.53 -8.29
C ILE A 80 5.37 9.54 -7.14
N LEU A 81 5.47 10.84 -7.46
CA LEU A 81 5.49 11.90 -6.45
C LEU A 81 4.14 12.01 -5.73
N SER A 82 3.04 11.95 -6.49
CA SER A 82 1.68 11.98 -5.92
C SER A 82 1.44 10.79 -5.00
N ILE A 83 1.82 9.58 -5.43
CA ILE A 83 1.70 8.36 -4.62
C ILE A 83 2.55 8.46 -3.35
N ALA A 84 3.81 8.90 -3.46
CA ALA A 84 4.71 9.01 -2.30
C ALA A 84 4.20 10.03 -1.27
N LEU A 85 3.65 11.16 -1.71
CA LEU A 85 3.04 12.15 -0.82
C LEU A 85 1.81 11.58 -0.10
N PHE A 86 0.92 10.93 -0.85
CA PHE A 86 -0.28 10.30 -0.28
C PHE A 86 0.08 9.23 0.76
N GLN A 87 1.06 8.38 0.45
CA GLN A 87 1.57 7.36 1.36
C GLN A 87 2.23 7.95 2.62
N THR A 88 2.91 9.10 2.49
CA THR A 88 3.53 9.78 3.64
C THR A 88 2.45 10.35 4.57
N ILE A 89 1.39 10.94 4.01
CA ILE A 89 0.24 11.43 4.78
C ILE A 89 -0.48 10.27 5.50
N LEU A 90 -0.63 9.13 4.82
CA LEU A 90 -1.24 7.92 5.39
C LEU A 90 -0.47 7.41 6.61
N ILE A 91 0.85 7.27 6.52
CA ILE A 91 1.67 6.87 7.68
C ILE A 91 1.48 7.85 8.82
N TRP A 92 1.47 9.15 8.53
CA TRP A 92 1.32 10.16 9.57
C TRP A 92 -0.02 10.04 10.29
N TYR A 93 -1.12 9.89 9.53
CA TYR A 93 -2.47 9.66 10.07
C TYR A 93 -2.61 8.36 10.85
N LEU A 94 -1.91 7.30 10.45
CA LEU A 94 -1.96 6.01 11.16
C LEU A 94 -1.12 6.03 12.45
N THR A 95 -0.16 6.96 12.55
CA THR A 95 0.78 7.05 13.68
C THR A 95 0.35 8.08 14.73
N PHE A 96 -0.38 9.14 14.34
CA PHE A 96 -0.82 10.26 15.19
C PHE A 96 -2.34 10.44 15.14
#